data_AF-A0A510BCH1-F1
#
_entry.id   AF-A0A510BCH1-F1
#
_cell.length_a   1.000
_cell.length_b   1.000
_cell.length_c   1.000
_cell.angle_alpha   90.00
_cell.angle_beta   90.00
_cell.angle_gamma   90.00
#
_symmetry.space_group_name_H-M   'P 1'
#
loop_
_entity.id
_entity.type
_entity.pdbx_description
1 polymer ?
#
loop_
_entity_poly.entity_id
_entity_poly.type
_entity_poly.pdbx_seq_one_letter_code
_entity_poly.pdbx_strand_id
1 'polypeptide(L)'
;MIFDSDILIGVIILIVGMGFFTLSMVEHTDSYVDAVRTNILYDKASAQLKSLVSDGTLESAILLINNGYESMAKEVLENRIDVDNYVLTIGNYTISEGNLNNIDTVIVSTVIVINRTEGWYGIYGDSNSLNITEKHFLSEEETYNYLNQHNYNYPYKRAIYYFRSNRPINITLICGG
;
A
#
# COMPACT_ATOMS: atom_id res chain seq x y z
N MET A 1 68.97 -13.34 -15.67
CA MET A 1 67.59 -13.71 -16.01
C MET A 1 66.69 -13.94 -14.79
N ILE A 2 67.10 -13.55 -13.57
CA ILE A 2 66.25 -13.59 -12.36
C ILE A 2 65.35 -12.33 -12.28
N PHE A 3 65.85 -11.18 -12.76
CA PHE A 3 65.13 -9.90 -12.71
C PHE A 3 63.87 -9.82 -13.60
N ASP A 4 63.79 -10.57 -14.72
CA ASP A 4 62.58 -10.57 -15.58
C ASP A 4 61.45 -11.45 -15.02
N SER A 5 61.79 -12.56 -14.36
CA SER A 5 60.80 -13.49 -13.80
C SER A 5 60.08 -12.89 -12.59
N ASP A 6 60.80 -12.18 -11.73
CA ASP A 6 60.22 -11.53 -10.54
C ASP A 6 59.30 -10.36 -10.92
N ILE A 7 59.66 -9.59 -11.95
CA ILE A 7 58.81 -8.53 -12.51
C ILE A 7 57.56 -9.13 -13.16
N LEU A 8 57.70 -10.22 -13.94
CA LEU A 8 56.58 -10.92 -14.56
C LEU A 8 55.58 -11.44 -13.50
N ILE A 9 56.08 -12.10 -12.46
CA ILE A 9 55.26 -12.62 -11.36
C ILE A 9 54.58 -11.46 -10.61
N GLY A 10 55.29 -10.36 -10.35
CA GLY A 10 54.73 -9.17 -9.73
C GLY A 10 53.58 -8.56 -10.54
N VAL A 11 53.72 -8.49 -11.87
CA VAL A 11 52.67 -7.98 -12.77
C VAL A 11 51.44 -8.90 -12.76
N ILE A 12 51.62 -10.23 -12.76
CA ILE A 12 50.51 -11.19 -12.69
C ILE A 12 49.73 -11.03 -11.37
N ILE A 13 50.43 -10.92 -10.24
CA ILE A 13 49.80 -10.72 -8.93
C ILE A 13 49.01 -9.40 -8.92
N LEU A 14 49.54 -8.34 -9.54
CA LEU A 14 48.89 -7.03 -9.61
C LEU A 14 47.62 -7.09 -10.47
N ILE A 15 47.65 -7.76 -11.63
CA ILE A 15 46.48 -7.95 -12.50
C ILE A 15 45.39 -8.76 -11.78
N VAL A 16 45.77 -9.86 -11.13
CA VAL A 16 44.81 -10.70 -10.38
C VAL A 16 44.23 -9.94 -9.20
N GLY A 17 45.06 -9.21 -8.44
CA GLY A 17 44.61 -8.37 -7.33
C GLY A 17 43.66 -7.24 -7.76
N MET A 18 43.96 -6.57 -8.89
CA MET A 18 43.05 -5.57 -9.47
C MET A 18 41.73 -6.19 -9.93
N GLY A 19 41.76 -7.41 -10.49
CA GLY A 19 40.57 -8.16 -10.88
C GLY A 19 39.66 -8.45 -9.68
N PHE A 20 40.21 -9.00 -8.60
CA PHE A 20 39.46 -9.27 -7.37
C PHE A 20 38.92 -7.98 -6.73
N PHE A 21 39.74 -6.92 -6.67
CA PHE A 21 39.31 -5.64 -6.13
C PHE A 21 38.16 -5.01 -6.93
N THR A 22 38.25 -5.06 -8.27
CA THR A 22 37.20 -4.52 -9.14
C THR A 22 35.89 -5.31 -8.98
N LEU A 23 35.97 -6.64 -8.93
CA LEU A 23 34.80 -7.49 -8.70
C LEU A 23 34.16 -7.21 -7.33
N SER A 24 34.94 -7.10 -6.26
CA SER A 24 34.38 -6.82 -4.94
C SER A 24 33.76 -5.43 -4.86
N MET A 25 34.32 -4.44 -5.58
CA MET A 25 33.74 -3.09 -5.65
C MET A 25 32.39 -3.09 -6.37
N VAL A 26 32.26 -3.84 -7.47
CA VAL A 26 30.99 -3.98 -8.20
C VAL A 26 29.94 -4.63 -7.30
N GLU A 27 30.26 -5.78 -6.68
CA GLU A 27 29.32 -6.46 -5.77
C GLU A 27 28.87 -5.58 -4.60
N HIS A 28 29.79 -4.82 -3.98
CA HIS A 28 29.43 -3.90 -2.91
C HIS A 28 28.58 -2.72 -3.39
N THR A 29 28.83 -2.23 -4.60
CA THR A 29 28.07 -1.12 -5.18
C THR A 29 26.66 -1.59 -5.54
N ASP A 30 26.53 -2.75 -6.18
CA ASP A 30 25.24 -3.34 -6.55
C ASP A 30 24.41 -3.63 -5.29
N SER A 31 25.03 -4.26 -4.27
CA SER A 31 24.36 -4.51 -2.99
C SER A 31 23.88 -3.21 -2.30
N TYR A 32 24.65 -2.13 -2.39
CA TYR A 32 24.24 -0.84 -1.83
C TYR A 32 23.08 -0.22 -2.63
N VAL A 33 23.14 -0.27 -3.97
CA VAL A 33 22.07 0.22 -4.85
C VAL A 33 20.77 -0.52 -4.60
N ASP A 34 20.83 -1.85 -4.48
CA ASP A 34 19.68 -2.70 -4.18
C ASP A 34 19.08 -2.35 -2.81
N ALA A 35 19.91 -2.20 -1.78
CA ALA A 35 19.44 -1.82 -0.45
C ALA A 35 18.75 -0.44 -0.45
N VAL A 36 19.29 0.53 -1.20
CA VAL A 36 18.66 1.85 -1.36
C VAL A 36 17.33 1.74 -2.09
N ARG A 37 17.26 0.94 -3.18
CA ARG A 37 16.02 0.73 -3.94
C ARG A 37 14.93 0.09 -3.09
N THR A 38 15.27 -0.96 -2.32
CA THR A 38 14.33 -1.61 -1.40
C THR A 38 13.81 -0.65 -0.34
N ASN A 39 14.67 0.19 0.25
CA ASN A 39 14.26 1.19 1.23
C ASN A 39 13.31 2.24 0.63
N ILE A 40 13.58 2.71 -0.59
CA ILE A 40 12.69 3.65 -1.29
C ILE A 40 11.32 3.00 -1.55
N LEU A 41 11.28 1.75 -2.00
CA LEU A 41 10.03 1.02 -2.22
C LEU A 41 9.26 0.82 -0.91
N TYR A 42 9.95 0.48 0.17
CA TYR A 42 9.35 0.36 1.50
C TYR A 42 8.74 1.68 1.97
N ASP A 43 9.47 2.79 1.85
CA ASP A 43 9.01 4.10 2.26
C ASP A 43 7.77 4.54 1.46
N LYS A 44 7.75 4.27 0.15
CA LYS A 44 6.58 4.52 -0.71
C LYS A 44 5.37 3.70 -0.26
N ALA A 45 5.51 2.39 -0.12
CA ALA A 45 4.42 1.50 0.30
C ALA A 45 3.89 1.87 1.69
N SER A 46 4.80 2.19 2.61
CA SER A 46 4.48 2.66 3.97
C SER A 46 3.75 4.00 3.98
N ALA A 47 4.22 4.98 3.20
CA ALA A 47 3.56 6.28 3.06
C ALA A 47 2.16 6.14 2.46
N GLN A 48 2.00 5.28 1.45
CA GLN A 48 0.73 5.01 0.80
C GLN A 48 -0.27 4.41 1.79
N LEU A 49 0.12 3.36 2.50
CA LEU A 49 -0.75 2.71 3.49
C LEU A 49 -1.09 3.67 4.64
N LYS A 50 -0.13 4.46 5.11
CA LYS A 50 -0.36 5.47 6.14
C LYS A 50 -1.35 6.55 5.68
N SER A 51 -1.22 7.02 4.44
CA SER A 51 -2.13 8.00 3.84
C SER A 51 -3.58 7.49 3.88
N LEU A 52 -3.80 6.28 3.36
CA LEU A 52 -5.11 5.60 3.30
C LEU A 52 -5.73 5.27 4.67
N VAL A 53 -4.91 5.11 5.71
CA VAL A 53 -5.38 4.98 7.10
C VAL A 53 -5.76 6.34 7.66
N SER A 54 -4.89 7.34 7.47
CA SER A 54 -5.00 8.65 8.13
C SER A 54 -6.18 9.49 7.66
N ASP A 55 -6.61 9.31 6.41
CA ASP A 55 -7.72 10.02 5.82
C ASP A 55 -9.07 9.32 6.00
N GLY A 56 -9.09 8.11 6.58
CA GLY A 56 -10.30 7.32 6.76
C GLY A 56 -10.80 6.58 5.52
N THR A 57 -10.03 6.56 4.42
CA THR A 57 -10.40 5.86 3.18
C THR A 57 -10.51 4.35 3.44
N LEU A 58 -9.56 3.74 4.16
CA LEU A 58 -9.64 2.30 4.49
C LEU A 58 -10.79 1.96 5.42
N GLU A 59 -11.12 2.83 6.39
CA GLU A 59 -12.28 2.64 7.25
C GLU A 59 -13.57 2.60 6.41
N SER A 60 -13.76 3.60 5.54
CA SER A 60 -14.92 3.68 4.66
C SER A 60 -14.98 2.51 3.68
N ALA A 61 -13.85 2.12 3.09
CA ALA A 61 -13.76 1.00 2.16
C ALA A 61 -14.11 -0.34 2.83
N ILE A 62 -13.59 -0.60 4.04
CA ILE A 62 -13.94 -1.81 4.82
C ILE A 62 -15.45 -1.90 5.04
N LEU A 63 -16.08 -0.78 5.40
CA LEU A 63 -17.51 -0.77 5.67
C LEU A 63 -18.35 -0.98 4.40
N LEU A 64 -17.93 -0.44 3.26
CA LEU A 64 -18.52 -0.72 1.96
C LEU A 64 -18.39 -2.20 1.59
N ILE A 65 -17.20 -2.79 1.74
CA ILE A 65 -16.94 -4.21 1.46
C ILE A 65 -17.85 -5.10 2.30
N ASN A 66 -17.93 -4.84 3.61
CA ASN A 66 -18.78 -5.63 4.52
C ASN A 66 -20.28 -5.51 4.23
N ASN A 67 -20.71 -4.45 3.54
CA ASN A 67 -22.10 -4.21 3.14
C ASN A 67 -22.37 -4.58 1.66
N GLY A 68 -21.44 -5.24 0.97
CA GLY A 68 -21.63 -5.71 -0.41
C GLY A 68 -21.42 -4.67 -1.50
N TYR A 69 -20.84 -3.51 -1.17
CA TYR A 69 -20.50 -2.44 -2.12
C TYR A 69 -19.01 -2.46 -2.52
N GLU A 70 -18.50 -3.67 -2.79
CA GLU A 70 -17.08 -3.92 -3.08
C GLU A 70 -16.57 -3.17 -4.32
N SER A 71 -17.40 -3.03 -5.36
CA SER A 71 -17.00 -2.34 -6.61
C SER A 71 -16.66 -0.87 -6.38
N MET A 72 -17.43 -0.18 -5.54
CA MET A 72 -17.20 1.22 -5.19
C MET A 72 -15.96 1.38 -4.32
N ALA A 73 -15.76 0.47 -3.35
CA ALA A 73 -14.57 0.47 -2.52
C ALA A 73 -13.31 0.22 -3.36
N LYS A 74 -13.39 -0.72 -4.30
CA LYS A 74 -12.30 -1.07 -5.21
C LYS A 74 -11.89 0.11 -6.08
N GLU A 75 -12.84 0.75 -6.76
CA GLU A 75 -12.56 1.88 -7.65
C GLU A 75 -11.82 3.02 -6.93
N VAL A 76 -12.25 3.36 -5.72
CA VAL A 76 -11.60 4.43 -4.95
C VAL A 76 -10.21 4.01 -4.46
N LEU A 77 -10.04 2.75 -4.05
CA LEU A 77 -8.74 2.24 -3.62
C LEU A 77 -7.75 2.18 -4.78
N GLU A 78 -8.18 1.75 -5.96
CA GLU A 78 -7.36 1.74 -7.18
C GLU A 78 -6.90 3.15 -7.56
N ASN A 79 -7.81 4.13 -7.59
CA ASN A 79 -7.45 5.52 -7.92
C ASN A 79 -6.55 6.20 -6.88
N ARG A 80 -6.53 5.69 -5.64
CA ARG A 80 -5.77 6.29 -4.55
C ARG A 80 -4.38 5.72 -4.37
N ILE A 81 -4.10 4.53 -4.88
CA ILE A 81 -2.80 3.89 -4.79
C ILE A 81 -1.96 4.33 -5.98
N ASP A 82 -1.02 5.25 -5.75
CA ASP A 82 -0.12 5.78 -6.79
C ASP A 82 1.13 4.90 -6.94
N VAL A 83 0.93 3.60 -7.17
CA VAL A 83 2.02 2.63 -7.36
C VAL A 83 1.65 1.67 -8.48
N ASP A 84 2.52 1.56 -9.49
CA ASP A 84 2.40 0.54 -10.52
C ASP A 84 2.84 -0.83 -9.97
N ASN A 85 1.99 -1.84 -10.08
CA ASN A 85 2.21 -3.21 -9.56
C ASN A 85 2.06 -3.32 -8.03
N TYR A 86 0.84 -3.62 -7.57
CA TYR A 86 0.57 -3.89 -6.17
C TYR A 86 -0.46 -4.99 -5.95
N VAL A 87 -0.45 -5.53 -4.73
CA VAL A 87 -1.52 -6.36 -4.18
C VAL A 87 -1.88 -5.82 -2.81
N LEU A 88 -3.11 -5.30 -2.68
CA LEU A 88 -3.70 -4.86 -1.42
C LEU A 88 -4.69 -5.92 -0.92
N THR A 89 -4.41 -6.48 0.24
CA THR A 89 -5.30 -7.43 0.92
C THR A 89 -5.90 -6.78 2.16
N ILE A 90 -7.23 -6.71 2.24
CA ILE A 90 -8.02 -6.23 3.38
C ILE A 90 -8.82 -7.42 3.93
N GLY A 91 -8.34 -8.05 5.00
CA GLY A 91 -8.94 -9.29 5.49
C GLY A 91 -8.95 -10.38 4.41
N ASN A 92 -10.14 -10.75 3.92
CA ASN A 92 -10.30 -11.74 2.85
C ASN A 92 -10.47 -11.10 1.45
N TYR A 93 -10.54 -9.77 1.37
CA TYR A 93 -10.72 -9.04 0.12
C TYR A 93 -9.37 -8.67 -0.47
N THR A 94 -9.16 -8.88 -1.76
CA THR A 94 -7.89 -8.58 -2.44
C THR A 94 -8.12 -7.74 -3.68
N ILE A 95 -7.35 -6.67 -3.80
CA ILE A 95 -7.24 -5.82 -4.99
C ILE A 95 -5.81 -5.98 -5.50
N SER A 96 -5.65 -6.10 -6.81
CA SER A 96 -4.35 -6.23 -7.44
C SER A 96 -4.32 -5.45 -8.73
N GLU A 97 -3.23 -4.75 -8.96
CA GLU A 97 -2.96 -4.05 -10.21
C GLU A 97 -1.56 -4.44 -10.70
N GLY A 98 -1.41 -4.63 -12.00
CA GLY A 98 -0.12 -5.00 -12.60
C GLY A 98 0.31 -6.45 -12.34
N ASN A 99 1.63 -6.69 -12.45
CA ASN A 99 2.23 -8.01 -12.32
C ASN A 99 3.45 -7.97 -11.39
N LEU A 100 3.39 -8.73 -10.30
CA LEU A 100 4.49 -8.83 -9.32
C LEU A 100 5.54 -9.90 -9.65
N ASN A 101 5.43 -10.58 -10.79
CA ASN A 101 6.39 -11.62 -11.17
C ASN A 101 7.73 -11.01 -11.63
N ASN A 102 8.83 -11.52 -11.07
CA ASN A 102 10.22 -11.12 -11.41
C ASN A 102 10.55 -9.64 -11.14
N ILE A 103 9.90 -9.01 -10.15
CA ILE A 103 10.23 -7.67 -9.68
C ILE A 103 10.54 -7.67 -8.19
N ASP A 104 11.32 -6.69 -7.74
CA ASP A 104 11.64 -6.52 -6.33
C ASP A 104 10.37 -6.12 -5.58
N THR A 105 9.99 -6.91 -4.57
CA THR A 105 8.75 -6.69 -3.83
C THR A 105 9.01 -6.31 -2.39
N VAL A 106 8.17 -5.43 -1.87
CA VAL A 106 8.15 -5.05 -0.47
C VAL A 106 6.75 -5.27 0.09
N ILE A 107 6.69 -5.76 1.32
CA ILE A 107 5.45 -6.05 2.03
C ILE A 107 5.34 -5.10 3.22
N VAL A 108 4.24 -4.36 3.29
CA VAL A 108 3.89 -3.52 4.44
C VAL A 108 2.52 -3.95 4.96
N SER A 109 2.40 -4.14 6.26
CA SER A 109 1.14 -4.52 6.90
C SER A 109 0.75 -3.52 7.98
N THR A 110 -0.56 -3.29 8.10
CA THR A 110 -1.16 -2.52 9.18
C THR A 110 -2.41 -3.23 9.71
N VAL A 111 -2.83 -2.86 10.91
CA VAL A 111 -4.03 -3.40 11.54
C VAL A 111 -4.98 -2.25 11.83
N ILE A 112 -6.20 -2.34 11.33
CA ILE A 112 -7.25 -1.34 11.59
C ILE A 112 -8.27 -1.93 12.58
N VAL A 113 -8.58 -1.15 13.61
CA VAL A 113 -9.69 -1.40 14.52
C VAL A 113 -10.67 -0.24 14.37
N ILE A 114 -11.87 -0.53 13.86
CA ILE A 114 -12.93 0.46 13.73
C ILE A 114 -13.55 0.66 15.12
N ASN A 115 -13.32 1.84 15.71
CA ASN A 115 -13.85 2.20 17.03
C ASN A 115 -15.04 3.14 16.90
N ARG A 116 -16.11 2.68 16.23
CA ARG A 116 -17.36 3.42 16.08
C ARG A 116 -18.47 2.78 16.90
N THR A 117 -19.50 3.56 17.21
CA THR A 117 -20.74 3.05 17.79
C THR A 117 -21.52 2.24 16.75
N GLU A 118 -22.22 1.20 17.17
CA GLU A 118 -23.09 0.45 16.26
C GLU A 118 -24.23 1.35 15.75
N GLY A 119 -24.54 1.26 14.46
CA GLY A 119 -25.61 2.07 13.87
C GLY A 119 -25.49 2.30 12.38
N TRP A 120 -26.40 3.11 11.83
CA TRP A 120 -26.36 3.51 10.43
C TRP A 120 -25.42 4.70 10.23
N TYR A 121 -24.60 4.63 9.18
CA TYR A 121 -23.67 5.67 8.78
C TYR A 121 -23.86 6.01 7.31
N GLY A 122 -23.64 7.28 6.97
CA GLY A 122 -23.60 7.70 5.59
C GLY A 122 -22.16 7.64 5.08
N ILE A 123 -21.92 6.87 4.02
CA ILE A 123 -20.70 6.99 3.23
C ILE A 123 -20.98 7.88 2.02
N TYR A 124 -20.10 8.85 1.81
CA TYR A 124 -20.19 9.77 0.69
C TYR A 124 -18.80 10.12 0.15
N GLY A 125 -18.74 10.40 -1.15
CA GLY A 125 -17.47 10.71 -1.79
C GLY A 125 -17.50 10.61 -3.31
N ASP A 126 -16.32 10.55 -3.90
CA ASP A 126 -16.10 10.43 -5.33
C ASP A 126 -15.08 9.32 -5.62
N SER A 127 -14.62 9.25 -6.87
CA SER A 127 -13.62 8.27 -7.30
C SER A 127 -12.28 8.40 -6.56
N ASN A 128 -12.02 9.51 -5.85
CA ASN A 128 -10.74 9.84 -5.23
C ASN A 128 -10.84 10.01 -3.71
N SER A 129 -12.03 10.01 -3.13
CA SER A 129 -12.22 10.25 -1.71
C SER A 129 -13.45 9.52 -1.20
N LEU A 130 -13.30 8.84 -0.07
CA LEU A 130 -14.42 8.24 0.66
C LEU A 130 -14.43 8.79 2.08
N ASN A 131 -15.57 9.34 2.45
CA ASN A 131 -15.81 9.86 3.78
C ASN A 131 -17.00 9.14 4.41
N ILE A 132 -16.99 9.10 5.74
CA ILE A 132 -18.06 8.58 6.56
C ILE A 132 -18.59 9.67 7.49
N THR A 133 -19.90 9.72 7.70
CA THR A 133 -20.51 10.64 8.65
C THR A 133 -19.96 10.42 10.06
N GLU A 134 -19.68 11.51 10.79
CA GLU A 134 -19.30 11.43 12.21
C GLU A 134 -20.47 10.97 13.09
N LYS A 135 -21.69 11.37 12.71
CA LYS A 135 -22.93 10.98 13.37
C LYS A 135 -23.39 9.59 12.89
N HIS A 136 -23.93 8.82 13.83
CA HIS A 136 -24.69 7.60 13.55
C HIS A 136 -26.20 7.88 13.62
N PHE A 137 -26.97 7.12 12.85
CA PHE A 137 -28.41 7.25 12.72
C PHE A 137 -29.11 5.95 13.13
N LEU A 138 -30.40 6.06 13.43
CA LEU A 138 -31.20 4.91 13.86
C LEU A 138 -31.77 4.13 12.67
N SER A 139 -31.91 4.77 11.51
CA SER A 139 -32.43 4.14 10.30
C SER A 139 -31.67 4.54 9.04
N GLU A 140 -31.76 3.67 8.04
CA GLU A 140 -31.27 3.92 6.68
C GLU A 140 -31.90 5.18 6.07
N GLU A 141 -33.20 5.37 6.27
CA GLU A 141 -33.95 6.52 5.75
C GLU A 141 -33.46 7.84 6.35
N GLU A 142 -33.24 7.89 7.67
CA GLU A 142 -32.70 9.07 8.34
C GLU A 142 -31.30 9.41 7.80
N THR A 143 -30.50 8.39 7.51
CA THR A 143 -29.16 8.53 6.93
C THR A 143 -29.22 9.14 5.53
N TYR A 144 -30.07 8.62 4.65
CA TYR A 144 -30.22 9.18 3.30
C TYR A 144 -30.79 10.60 3.33
N ASN A 145 -31.75 10.87 4.21
CA ASN A 145 -32.29 12.22 4.40
C ASN A 145 -31.19 13.19 4.82
N TYR A 146 -30.32 12.79 5.76
CA TYR A 146 -29.17 13.59 6.17
C TYR A 146 -28.19 13.85 5.01
N LEU A 147 -27.82 12.81 4.26
CA LEU A 147 -26.91 12.91 3.10
C LEU A 147 -27.46 13.80 1.98
N ASN A 148 -28.78 13.83 1.81
CA ASN A 148 -29.46 14.64 0.80
C ASN A 148 -29.61 16.10 1.27
N GLN A 149 -29.91 16.33 2.55
CA GLN A 149 -30.09 17.67 3.12
C GLN A 149 -28.79 18.47 3.23
N HIS A 150 -27.67 17.80 3.52
CA HIS A 150 -26.36 18.45 3.67
C HIS A 150 -25.68 18.78 2.33
N ASN A 151 -26.37 18.56 1.21
CA ASN A 151 -25.94 18.93 -0.14
C ASN A 151 -24.51 18.50 -0.51
N TYR A 152 -24.09 17.35 0.02
CA TYR A 152 -22.88 16.65 -0.41
C TYR A 152 -23.01 16.37 -1.91
N ASN A 153 -22.44 17.19 -2.80
CA ASN A 153 -22.64 17.04 -4.24
C ASN A 153 -21.70 15.96 -4.82
N TYR A 154 -21.70 14.81 -4.17
CA TYR A 154 -20.82 13.69 -4.41
C TYR A 154 -21.56 12.60 -5.17
N PRO A 155 -20.93 11.96 -6.19
CA PRO A 155 -21.55 10.90 -6.98
C PRO A 155 -21.82 9.65 -6.15
N TYR A 156 -21.01 9.38 -5.13
CA TYR A 156 -21.19 8.26 -4.23
C TYR A 156 -21.88 8.71 -2.95
N LYS A 157 -23.05 8.11 -2.70
CA LYS A 157 -23.83 8.26 -1.47
C LYS A 157 -24.52 6.95 -1.13
N ARG A 158 -24.18 6.38 0.02
CA ARG A 158 -24.78 5.14 0.52
C ARG A 158 -24.97 5.23 2.02
N ALA A 159 -26.14 4.79 2.47
CA ALA A 159 -26.33 4.45 3.87
C ALA A 159 -25.84 3.02 4.07
N ILE A 160 -25.04 2.81 5.11
CA ILE A 160 -24.48 1.51 5.46
C ILE A 160 -24.71 1.25 6.93
N TYR A 161 -24.91 -0.01 7.29
CA TYR A 161 -25.01 -0.39 8.69
C TYR A 161 -23.64 -0.88 9.17
N TYR A 162 -23.15 -0.29 10.25
CA TYR A 162 -21.96 -0.78 10.94
C TYR A 162 -22.38 -1.62 12.14
N PHE A 163 -22.11 -2.93 12.06
CA PHE A 163 -22.19 -3.83 13.20
C PHE A 163 -20.89 -3.75 14.01
N ARG A 164 -20.96 -3.46 15.31
CA ARG A 164 -19.75 -3.24 16.11
C ARG A 164 -18.93 -4.53 16.18
N SER A 165 -17.76 -4.49 15.57
CA SER A 165 -16.79 -5.58 15.61
C SER A 165 -15.55 -5.14 16.35
N ASN A 166 -15.22 -5.82 17.44
CA ASN A 166 -13.95 -5.65 18.14
C ASN A 166 -12.81 -6.45 17.48
N ARG A 167 -13.05 -7.06 16.30
CA ARG A 167 -12.04 -7.84 15.61
C ARG A 167 -11.16 -6.92 14.77
N PRO A 168 -9.85 -6.90 15.00
CA PRO A 168 -8.93 -6.18 14.14
C PRO A 168 -8.97 -6.73 12.71
N ILE A 169 -8.85 -5.84 11.73
CA ILE A 169 -8.77 -6.19 10.31
C ILE A 169 -7.33 -5.98 9.86
N ASN A 170 -6.71 -7.07 9.41
CA ASN A 170 -5.36 -7.03 8.86
C ASN A 170 -5.41 -6.48 7.43
N ILE A 171 -4.52 -5.55 7.15
CA ILE A 171 -4.34 -4.96 5.83
C ILE A 171 -2.89 -5.13 5.44
N THR A 172 -2.66 -5.66 4.25
CA THR A 172 -1.32 -5.88 3.70
C THR A 172 -1.26 -5.27 2.32
N LEU A 173 -0.24 -4.44 2.09
CA LEU A 173 0.08 -3.87 0.79
C LEU A 173 1.43 -4.44 0.35
N ILE A 174 1.41 -5.18 -0.76
CA ILE A 174 2.59 -5.66 -1.45
C ILE A 174 2.81 -4.73 -2.63
N CYS A 175 3.96 -4.07 -2.72
CA CYS A 175 4.33 -3.22 -3.85
C CYS A 175 5.55 -3.83 -4.55
N GLY A 176 5.55 -3.81 -5.88
CA GLY A 176 6.71 -4.18 -6.69
C GLY A 176 7.26 -2.98 -7.45
N GLY A 177 8.58 -2.92 -7.66
CA GLY A 177 9.18 -1.86 -8.47
C GLY A 177 10.64 -2.07 -8.83
#